data_AF-A0A7S2DLG3-F1
#
_entry.id   AF-A0A7S2DLG3-F1
#
_cell.length_a   1.000
_cell.length_b   1.000
_cell.length_c   1.000
_cell.angle_alpha   90.00
_cell.angle_beta   90.00
_cell.angle_gamma   90.00
#
_symmetry.space_group_name_H-M   'P 1'
#
loop_
_entity.id
_entity.type
_entity.pdbx_description
1 polymer ?
#
loop_
_entity_poly.entity_id
_entity_poly.type
_entity_poly.pdbx_seq_one_letter_code
_entity_poly.pdbx_strand_id
1 'polypeptide(L)'
;LQAKLEAYRKVSQKVLGARALFSRDPQRCGKEQLASGVLILQANLLRVNPDFYTAWNHRKELLLAEQIAAGGSGTASENEPDPPSNATPSVATPPYPLSPEALQRELKLTSECIQKQPKSYGAWHHRFWVIGGGGADLQAELSLCADFLDMDERNFHCWAYRSHVATLASVSAEDELEYTYEKILQNFSNYSAFHYRSKTLERMNWQTDRDAKMARLKEELDIVIQAAFTDPND
;
A
#
# COMPACT_ATOMS: atom_id res chain seq x y z
N LEU A 1 18.91 -26.12 -8.94
CA LEU A 1 19.13 -24.69 -8.63
C LEU A 1 19.54 -23.88 -9.87
N GLN A 2 20.56 -24.30 -10.61
CA GLN A 2 21.05 -23.61 -11.82
C GLN A 2 19.97 -23.38 -12.90
N ALA A 3 19.17 -24.38 -13.24
CA ALA A 3 18.09 -24.22 -14.23
C ALA A 3 17.05 -23.15 -13.84
N LYS A 4 16.73 -23.01 -12.54
CA LYS A 4 15.83 -21.96 -12.04
C LYS A 4 16.44 -20.56 -12.16
N LEU A 5 17.74 -20.45 -11.87
CA LEU A 5 18.50 -19.20 -12.04
C LEU A 5 18.60 -18.78 -13.50
N GLU A 6 18.83 -19.71 -14.42
CA GLU A 6 18.85 -19.44 -15.85
C GLU A 6 17.48 -19.00 -16.38
N ALA A 7 16.41 -19.67 -15.96
CA ALA A 7 15.05 -19.27 -16.29
C ALA A 7 14.74 -17.85 -15.79
N TYR A 8 15.10 -17.55 -14.53
CA TYR A 8 14.96 -16.21 -13.96
C TYR A 8 15.74 -15.15 -14.77
N ARG A 9 17.00 -15.41 -15.12
CA ARG A 9 17.82 -14.50 -15.93
C ARG A 9 17.20 -14.24 -17.30
N LYS A 10 16.70 -15.29 -17.98
CA LYS A 10 16.01 -15.15 -19.28
C LYS A 10 14.77 -14.28 -19.18
N VAL A 11 13.93 -14.47 -18.15
CA VAL A 11 12.72 -13.66 -17.95
C VAL A 11 13.08 -12.22 -17.60
N SER A 12 14.05 -12.00 -16.71
CA SER A 12 14.53 -10.66 -16.35
C SER A 12 15.08 -9.91 -17.58
N GLN A 13 15.86 -10.57 -18.44
CA GLN A 13 16.36 -9.98 -19.68
C GLN A 13 15.23 -9.57 -20.63
N LYS A 14 14.20 -10.41 -20.76
CA LYS A 14 13.00 -10.07 -21.55
C LYS A 14 12.28 -8.84 -21.01
N VAL A 15 12.09 -8.75 -19.68
CA VAL A 15 11.44 -7.58 -19.04
C VAL A 15 12.26 -6.31 -19.24
N LEU A 16 13.59 -6.39 -19.08
CA LEU A 16 14.47 -5.24 -19.31
C LEU A 16 14.50 -4.81 -20.79
N GLY A 17 14.49 -5.78 -21.72
CA GLY A 17 14.39 -5.51 -23.15
C GLY A 17 13.07 -4.83 -23.52
N ALA A 18 11.94 -5.31 -22.98
CA ALA A 18 10.63 -4.69 -23.19
C ALA A 18 10.61 -3.24 -22.67
N ARG A 19 11.15 -2.98 -21.47
CA ARG A 19 11.26 -1.63 -20.92
C ARG A 19 12.11 -0.71 -21.81
N ALA A 20 13.26 -1.19 -22.29
CA ALA A 20 14.13 -0.41 -23.16
C ALA A 20 13.45 -0.03 -24.48
N LEU A 21 12.60 -0.91 -25.02
CA LEU A 21 11.78 -0.60 -26.19
C LEU A 21 10.69 0.42 -25.86
N PHE A 22 10.01 0.26 -24.71
CA PHE A 22 8.99 1.19 -24.24
C PHE A 22 9.54 2.61 -24.06
N SER A 23 10.72 2.75 -23.45
CA SER A 23 11.37 4.05 -23.27
C SER A 23 11.76 4.75 -24.58
N ARG A 24 11.91 4.01 -25.69
CA ARG A 24 12.27 4.58 -27.00
C ARG A 24 11.06 5.07 -27.79
N ASP A 25 9.95 4.33 -27.74
CA ASP A 25 8.73 4.67 -28.47
C ASP A 25 7.49 4.25 -27.66
N PRO A 26 7.05 5.05 -26.68
CA PRO A 26 5.94 4.70 -25.79
C PRO A 26 4.60 4.54 -26.52
N GLN A 27 4.37 5.31 -27.59
CA GLN A 27 3.09 5.30 -28.33
C GLN A 27 2.94 4.02 -29.17
N ARG A 28 4.02 3.59 -29.84
CA ARG A 28 4.02 2.36 -30.63
C ARG A 28 4.13 1.11 -29.75
N CYS A 29 5.01 1.15 -28.74
CA CYS A 29 5.16 0.03 -27.81
C CYS A 29 3.94 -0.14 -26.91
N GLY A 30 3.19 0.92 -26.60
CA GLY A 30 1.91 0.82 -25.92
C GLY A 30 1.07 -0.28 -26.56
N LYS A 31 0.68 -0.15 -27.83
CA LYS A 31 -0.20 -1.13 -28.48
C LYS A 31 0.40 -2.53 -28.64
N GLU A 32 1.69 -2.66 -28.94
CA GLU A 32 2.34 -3.97 -29.15
C GLU A 32 2.70 -4.68 -27.83
N GLN A 33 3.04 -3.95 -26.77
CA GLN A 33 3.34 -4.51 -25.43
C GLN A 33 2.08 -4.64 -24.56
N LEU A 34 1.03 -3.86 -24.84
CA LEU A 34 -0.34 -4.05 -24.34
C LEU A 34 -0.95 -5.37 -24.80
N ALA A 35 -0.31 -6.10 -25.71
CA ALA A 35 -0.59 -7.50 -25.93
C ALA A 35 -0.15 -8.34 -24.71
N SER A 36 -0.82 -8.17 -23.56
CA SER A 36 -0.98 -9.00 -22.34
C SER A 36 0.25 -9.76 -21.76
N GLY A 37 1.05 -10.39 -22.61
CA GLY A 37 2.19 -11.22 -22.27
C GLY A 37 3.28 -10.53 -21.44
N VAL A 38 3.58 -9.24 -21.64
CA VAL A 38 4.61 -8.57 -20.82
C VAL A 38 4.17 -8.43 -19.37
N LEU A 39 2.92 -8.01 -19.13
CA LEU A 39 2.34 -7.94 -17.78
C LEU A 39 2.27 -9.33 -17.14
N ILE A 40 1.93 -10.38 -17.91
CA ILE A 40 1.94 -11.77 -17.40
C ILE A 40 3.35 -12.21 -17.01
N LEU A 41 4.35 -11.95 -17.87
CA LEU A 41 5.74 -12.28 -17.59
C LEU A 41 6.27 -11.54 -16.35
N GLN A 42 5.94 -10.26 -16.21
CA GLN A 42 6.27 -9.49 -15.01
C GLN A 42 5.58 -10.04 -13.77
N ALA A 43 4.29 -10.38 -13.84
CA ALA A 43 3.57 -10.96 -12.72
C ALA A 43 4.23 -12.28 -12.26
N ASN A 44 4.62 -13.14 -13.19
CA ASN A 44 5.35 -14.38 -12.88
C ASN A 44 6.73 -14.12 -12.30
N LEU A 45 7.45 -13.11 -12.81
CA LEU A 45 8.75 -12.70 -12.29
C LEU A 45 8.64 -12.18 -10.85
N LEU A 46 7.64 -11.35 -10.58
CA LEU A 46 7.40 -10.72 -9.28
C LEU A 46 6.92 -11.73 -8.24
N ARG A 47 6.08 -12.71 -8.62
CA ARG A 47 5.77 -13.87 -7.75
C ARG A 47 7.01 -14.65 -7.34
N VAL A 48 8.06 -14.67 -8.17
CA VAL A 48 9.33 -15.32 -7.83
C VAL A 48 10.17 -14.40 -6.94
N ASN A 49 10.33 -13.13 -7.32
CA ASN A 49 11.10 -12.11 -6.62
C ASN A 49 10.36 -10.76 -6.63
N PRO A 50 9.62 -10.43 -5.56
CA PRO A 50 8.88 -9.18 -5.48
C PRO A 50 9.76 -7.96 -5.18
N ASP A 51 11.05 -8.13 -4.89
CA ASP A 51 12.00 -7.01 -4.72
C ASP A 51 12.64 -6.56 -6.04
N PHE A 52 12.18 -7.08 -7.18
CA PHE A 52 12.65 -6.63 -8.48
C PHE A 52 11.98 -5.31 -8.90
N TYR A 53 12.44 -4.21 -8.30
CA TYR A 53 11.93 -2.85 -8.47
C TYR A 53 11.72 -2.40 -9.92
N THR A 54 12.64 -2.77 -10.82
CA THR A 54 12.52 -2.40 -12.23
C THR A 54 11.26 -2.97 -12.88
N ALA A 55 10.82 -4.16 -12.46
CA ALA A 55 9.58 -4.74 -12.95
C ALA A 55 8.35 -3.97 -12.44
N TRP A 56 8.30 -3.57 -11.17
CA TRP A 56 7.20 -2.75 -10.64
C TRP A 56 7.09 -1.39 -11.34
N ASN A 57 8.21 -0.71 -11.54
CA ASN A 57 8.20 0.60 -12.22
C ASN A 57 7.72 0.49 -13.68
N HIS A 58 8.27 -0.46 -14.43
CA HIS A 58 7.83 -0.71 -15.80
C HIS A 58 6.36 -1.17 -15.85
N ARG A 59 5.91 -1.93 -14.85
CA ARG A 59 4.50 -2.36 -14.75
C ARG A 59 3.55 -1.17 -14.58
N LYS A 60 3.89 -0.18 -13.74
CA LYS A 60 3.12 1.07 -13.61
C LYS A 60 3.06 1.83 -14.93
N GLU A 61 4.18 1.96 -15.64
CA GLU A 61 4.26 2.61 -16.96
C GLU A 61 3.28 1.96 -17.96
N LEU A 62 3.25 0.62 -18.00
CA LEU A 62 2.34 -0.12 -18.89
C LEU A 62 0.86 0.03 -18.51
N LEU A 63 0.53 0.01 -17.22
CA LEU A 63 -0.84 0.19 -16.73
C LEU A 63 -1.38 1.59 -17.06
N LEU A 64 -0.54 2.62 -16.93
CA LEU A 64 -0.89 3.99 -17.32
C LEU A 64 -1.07 4.10 -18.84
N ALA A 65 -0.21 3.44 -19.63
CA ALA A 65 -0.37 3.40 -21.08
C ALA A 65 -1.66 2.68 -21.51
N GLU A 66 -2.08 1.63 -20.79
CA GLU A 66 -3.36 0.93 -20.99
C GLU A 66 -4.55 1.88 -20.82
N GLN A 67 -4.54 2.71 -19.76
CA GLN A 67 -5.58 3.71 -19.52
C GLN A 67 -5.65 4.77 -20.62
N ILE A 68 -4.51 5.30 -21.07
CA ILE A 68 -4.45 6.28 -22.15
C ILE A 68 -4.98 5.68 -23.45
N ALA A 69 -4.57 4.45 -23.78
CA ALA A 69 -4.99 3.75 -24.99
C ALA A 69 -6.48 3.38 -24.98
N ALA A 70 -7.06 3.10 -23.81
CA ALA A 70 -8.47 2.79 -23.62
C ALA A 70 -9.40 4.02 -23.75
N GLY A 71 -8.87 5.20 -24.08
CA GLY A 71 -9.65 6.40 -24.37
C GLY A 71 -9.95 7.23 -23.13
N GLY A 72 -8.98 7.36 -22.21
CA GLY A 72 -9.05 8.25 -21.06
C GLY A 72 -9.28 9.72 -21.43
N SER A 73 -10.51 10.08 -21.76
CA SER A 73 -11.08 11.41 -21.55
C SER A 73 -11.26 11.56 -20.05
N GLY A 74 -10.19 11.86 -19.34
CA GLY A 74 -10.33 12.60 -18.09
C GLY A 74 -10.99 13.92 -18.46
N THR A 75 -12.24 14.12 -18.07
CA THR A 75 -12.76 15.48 -17.92
C THR A 75 -11.85 16.15 -16.91
N ALA A 76 -10.89 16.95 -17.39
CA ALA A 76 -10.26 17.97 -16.57
C ALA A 76 -11.39 18.92 -16.16
N SER A 77 -12.01 18.64 -15.02
CA SER A 77 -12.80 19.66 -14.32
C SER A 77 -11.78 20.69 -13.84
N GLU A 78 -11.77 21.86 -14.48
CA GLU A 78 -10.89 22.99 -14.19
C GLU A 78 -11.13 23.62 -12.79
N ASN A 79 -11.73 22.90 -11.84
CA ASN A 79 -12.18 23.42 -10.56
C ASN A 79 -11.70 22.62 -9.32
N GLU A 80 -10.73 21.71 -9.45
CA GLU A 80 -10.08 21.12 -8.27
C GLU A 80 -8.89 22.01 -7.84
N PRO A 81 -8.85 22.48 -6.59
CA PRO A 81 -7.75 23.30 -6.11
C PRO A 81 -6.46 22.48 -6.06
N ASP A 82 -5.35 23.12 -6.45
CA ASP A 82 -4.01 22.51 -6.41
C ASP A 82 -3.75 21.79 -5.07
N PRO A 83 -3.16 20.59 -5.08
CA PRO A 83 -2.88 19.85 -3.87
C PRO A 83 -1.95 20.64 -2.94
N PRO A 84 -2.19 20.63 -1.61
CA PRO A 84 -1.40 21.42 -0.66
C PRO A 84 0.06 20.97 -0.62
N SER A 85 0.95 21.95 -0.74
CA SER A 85 2.42 21.88 -0.89
C SER A 85 3.21 21.21 0.26
N ASN A 86 2.57 20.59 1.26
CA ASN A 86 3.24 20.10 2.48
C ASN A 86 2.95 18.63 2.84
N ALA A 87 2.87 17.74 1.85
CA ALA A 87 2.85 16.29 2.10
C ALA A 87 4.25 15.67 1.95
N THR A 88 4.56 14.73 2.84
CA THR A 88 5.79 13.91 2.91
C THR A 88 6.14 13.30 1.54
N PRO A 89 7.42 13.01 1.25
CA PRO A 89 7.86 12.74 -0.12
C PRO A 89 7.26 11.45 -0.68
N SER A 90 6.67 11.57 -1.87
CA SER A 90 6.81 10.62 -2.99
C SER A 90 6.06 9.27 -2.90
N VAL A 91 4.76 9.27 -3.22
CA VAL A 91 4.16 8.25 -4.11
C VAL A 91 3.20 8.96 -5.07
N ALA A 92 3.62 9.21 -6.31
CA ALA A 92 2.70 9.71 -7.34
C ALA A 92 1.68 8.61 -7.64
N THR A 93 0.46 8.72 -7.09
CA THR A 93 -0.67 7.82 -7.36
C THR A 93 -1.07 7.90 -8.84
N PRO A 94 -1.78 6.89 -9.39
CA PRO A 94 -2.34 7.00 -10.72
C PRO A 94 -3.32 8.19 -10.76
N PRO A 95 -3.35 8.98 -11.85
CA PRO A 95 -4.23 10.15 -11.95
C PRO A 95 -5.72 9.77 -11.99
N TYR A 96 -6.05 8.53 -12.33
CA TYR A 96 -7.41 7.99 -12.39
C TYR A 96 -7.41 6.50 -11.97
N PRO A 97 -8.56 5.97 -11.50
CA PRO A 97 -8.69 4.55 -11.19
C PRO A 97 -8.31 3.66 -12.38
N LEU A 98 -7.63 2.55 -12.11
CA LEU A 98 -7.41 1.50 -13.10
C LEU A 98 -8.76 0.90 -13.54
N SER A 99 -8.81 0.27 -14.72
CA SER A 99 -10.00 -0.52 -15.09
C SER A 99 -10.27 -1.60 -14.02
N PRO A 100 -11.53 -2.01 -13.77
CA PRO A 100 -11.85 -3.02 -12.77
C PRO A 100 -11.03 -4.31 -12.93
N GLU A 101 -10.81 -4.75 -14.18
CA GLU A 101 -10.03 -5.95 -14.48
C GLU A 101 -8.53 -5.76 -14.20
N ALA A 102 -7.98 -4.58 -14.49
CA ALA A 102 -6.58 -4.28 -14.16
C ALA A 102 -6.40 -4.16 -12.65
N LEU A 103 -7.28 -3.42 -11.97
CA LEU A 103 -7.28 -3.27 -10.51
C LEU A 103 -7.31 -4.64 -9.81
N GLN A 104 -8.26 -5.50 -10.17
CA GLN A 104 -8.37 -6.83 -9.57
C GLN A 104 -7.12 -7.69 -9.81
N ARG A 105 -6.53 -7.64 -11.02
CA ARG A 105 -5.26 -8.34 -11.30
C ARG A 105 -4.11 -7.84 -10.44
N GLU A 106 -4.00 -6.52 -10.26
CA GLU A 106 -2.91 -5.92 -9.49
C GLU A 106 -3.06 -6.16 -7.98
N LEU A 107 -4.28 -6.07 -7.45
CA LEU A 107 -4.55 -6.42 -6.05
C LEU A 107 -4.24 -7.90 -5.78
N LYS A 108 -4.66 -8.80 -6.69
CA LYS A 108 -4.31 -10.22 -6.56
C LYS A 108 -2.80 -10.46 -6.60
N LEU A 109 -2.09 -9.85 -7.55
CA LEU A 109 -0.64 -10.01 -7.68
C LEU A 109 0.10 -9.51 -6.42
N THR A 110 -0.26 -8.34 -5.91
CA THR A 110 0.39 -7.78 -4.72
C THR A 110 0.07 -8.61 -3.48
N SER A 111 -1.15 -9.12 -3.30
CA SER A 111 -1.49 -10.04 -2.21
C SER A 111 -0.64 -11.32 -2.26
N GLU A 112 -0.50 -11.95 -3.43
CA GLU A 112 0.35 -13.14 -3.61
C GLU A 112 1.83 -12.85 -3.29
N CYS A 113 2.33 -11.68 -3.69
CA CYS A 113 3.70 -11.25 -3.42
C CYS A 113 3.95 -10.97 -1.93
N ILE A 114 3.02 -10.27 -1.27
CA ILE A 114 3.12 -9.93 0.17
C ILE A 114 2.99 -11.20 1.02
N GLN A 115 2.06 -12.10 0.72
CA GLN A 115 1.95 -13.38 1.43
C GLN A 115 3.25 -14.20 1.38
N LYS A 116 3.92 -14.19 0.22
CA LYS A 116 5.20 -14.89 0.06
C LYS A 116 6.36 -14.15 0.72
N GLN A 117 6.39 -12.82 0.63
CA GLN A 117 7.44 -11.99 1.19
C GLN A 117 6.83 -10.74 1.87
N PRO A 118 6.43 -10.85 3.16
CA PRO A 118 5.68 -9.80 3.86
C PRO A 118 6.40 -8.47 4.02
N LYS A 119 7.73 -8.47 3.84
CA LYS A 119 8.61 -7.29 3.93
C LYS A 119 9.05 -6.75 2.56
N SER A 120 8.42 -7.21 1.48
CA SER A 120 8.76 -6.70 0.14
C SER A 120 8.26 -5.28 -0.04
N TYR A 121 9.20 -4.33 -0.03
CA TYR A 121 8.88 -2.93 -0.24
C TYR A 121 8.20 -2.69 -1.60
N GLY A 122 8.68 -3.36 -2.65
CA GLY A 122 8.14 -3.19 -4.00
C GLY A 122 6.67 -3.58 -4.12
N ALA A 123 6.29 -4.69 -3.49
CA ALA A 123 4.90 -5.17 -3.49
C ALA A 123 3.97 -4.23 -2.71
N TRP A 124 4.36 -3.82 -1.50
CA TRP A 124 3.58 -2.86 -0.72
C TRP A 124 3.43 -1.54 -1.47
N HIS A 125 4.53 -0.95 -1.92
CA HIS A 125 4.51 0.34 -2.61
C HIS A 125 3.69 0.30 -3.91
N HIS A 126 3.69 -0.82 -4.64
CA HIS A 126 2.80 -0.98 -5.78
C HIS A 126 1.33 -1.05 -5.34
N ARG A 127 1.03 -1.72 -4.23
CA ARG A 127 -0.34 -1.77 -3.67
C ARG A 127 -0.83 -0.38 -3.24
N PHE A 128 -0.01 0.40 -2.51
CA PHE A 128 -0.28 1.83 -2.20
C PHE A 128 -0.64 2.62 -3.45
N TRP A 129 0.17 2.47 -4.50
CA TRP A 129 -0.05 3.14 -5.77
C TRP A 129 -1.40 2.75 -6.39
N VAL A 130 -1.68 1.45 -6.48
CA VAL A 130 -2.92 0.93 -7.08
C VAL A 130 -4.16 1.46 -6.36
N ILE A 131 -4.22 1.36 -5.02
CA ILE A 131 -5.41 1.79 -4.27
C ILE A 131 -5.56 3.31 -4.20
N GLY A 132 -4.44 4.04 -4.25
CA GLY A 132 -4.44 5.50 -4.24
C GLY A 132 -5.03 6.11 -5.52
N GLY A 133 -5.17 5.32 -6.59
CA GLY A 133 -5.93 5.73 -7.78
C GLY A 133 -7.45 5.63 -7.62
N GLY A 134 -7.94 4.98 -6.56
CA GLY A 134 -9.37 4.75 -6.32
C GLY A 134 -9.93 3.47 -6.97
N GLY A 135 -11.22 3.23 -6.74
CA GLY A 135 -11.96 2.07 -7.27
C GLY A 135 -11.78 0.76 -6.49
N ALA A 136 -10.86 0.70 -5.51
CA ALA A 136 -10.67 -0.45 -4.64
C ALA A 136 -11.74 -0.50 -3.52
N ASP A 137 -12.09 -1.72 -3.10
CA ASP A 137 -12.90 -1.93 -1.90
C ASP A 137 -12.04 -1.72 -0.65
N LEU A 138 -12.13 -0.53 -0.06
CA LEU A 138 -11.31 -0.14 1.08
C LEU A 138 -11.63 -0.93 2.35
N GLN A 139 -12.85 -1.47 2.50
CA GLN A 139 -13.20 -2.32 3.64
C GLN A 139 -12.54 -3.70 3.53
N ALA A 140 -12.48 -4.24 2.31
CA ALA A 140 -11.70 -5.44 2.04
C ALA A 140 -10.20 -5.23 2.31
N GLU A 141 -9.66 -4.03 1.99
CA GLU A 141 -8.26 -3.69 2.29
C GLU A 141 -7.98 -3.56 3.79
N LEU A 142 -8.90 -2.98 4.58
CA LEU A 142 -8.78 -2.94 6.05
C LEU A 142 -8.81 -4.34 6.66
N SER A 143 -9.68 -5.22 6.15
CA SER A 143 -9.77 -6.62 6.56
C SER A 143 -8.47 -7.37 6.23
N LEU A 144 -7.91 -7.16 5.04
CA LEU A 144 -6.62 -7.72 4.64
C LEU A 144 -5.48 -7.25 5.56
N CYS A 145 -5.50 -5.99 6.00
CA CYS A 145 -4.53 -5.50 6.99
C CYS A 145 -4.64 -6.25 8.31
N ALA A 146 -5.86 -6.54 8.77
CA ALA A 146 -6.07 -7.32 9.99
C ALA A 146 -5.47 -8.72 9.85
N ASP A 147 -5.75 -9.42 8.75
CA ASP A 147 -5.20 -10.75 8.47
C ASP A 147 -3.66 -10.75 8.48
N PHE A 148 -3.02 -9.75 7.85
CA PHE A 148 -1.56 -9.65 7.82
C PHE A 148 -0.95 -9.28 9.17
N LEU A 149 -1.63 -8.47 9.98
CA LEU A 149 -1.18 -8.11 11.33
C LEU A 149 -1.41 -9.25 12.33
N ASP A 150 -2.37 -10.13 12.09
CA ASP A 150 -2.52 -11.37 12.87
C ASP A 150 -1.37 -12.36 12.59
N MET A 151 -0.80 -12.32 11.38
CA MET A 151 0.37 -13.12 11.02
C MET A 151 1.69 -12.53 11.52
N ASP A 152 1.87 -11.22 11.42
CA ASP A 152 3.05 -10.48 11.90
C ASP A 152 2.62 -9.11 12.42
N GLU A 153 2.34 -9.05 13.71
CA GLU A 153 1.84 -7.85 14.40
C GLU A 153 2.85 -6.69 14.39
N ARG A 154 4.12 -6.98 14.10
CA ARG A 154 5.22 -6.01 14.02
C ARG A 154 5.55 -5.64 12.58
N ASN A 155 4.72 -6.03 11.62
CA ASN A 155 4.91 -5.68 10.22
C ASN A 155 4.62 -4.19 9.99
N PHE A 156 5.67 -3.38 10.07
CA PHE A 156 5.57 -1.93 9.89
C PHE A 156 5.03 -1.53 8.50
N HIS A 157 5.24 -2.34 7.46
CA HIS A 157 4.70 -2.05 6.13
C HIS A 157 3.17 -2.19 6.14
N CYS A 158 2.65 -3.20 6.83
CA CYS A 158 1.22 -3.40 6.96
C CYS A 158 0.57 -2.29 7.80
N TRP A 159 1.21 -1.88 8.92
CA TRP A 159 0.74 -0.73 9.70
C TRP A 159 0.73 0.57 8.88
N ALA A 160 1.78 0.83 8.11
CA ALA A 160 1.82 1.99 7.22
C ALA A 160 0.73 1.93 6.14
N TYR A 161 0.50 0.74 5.57
CA TYR A 161 -0.55 0.53 4.58
C TYR A 161 -1.94 0.72 5.18
N ARG A 162 -2.19 0.18 6.38
CA ARG A 162 -3.43 0.41 7.12
C ARG A 162 -3.69 1.89 7.33
N SER A 163 -2.69 2.67 7.79
CA SER A 163 -2.87 4.13 7.96
C SER A 163 -3.32 4.81 6.68
N HIS A 164 -2.80 4.39 5.53
CA HIS A 164 -3.16 4.96 4.25
C HIS A 164 -4.56 4.54 3.81
N VAL A 165 -4.91 3.25 3.92
CA VAL A 165 -6.26 2.74 3.63
C VAL A 165 -7.30 3.43 4.51
N ALA A 166 -7.05 3.53 5.82
CA ALA A 166 -7.94 4.21 6.76
C ALA A 166 -8.16 5.68 6.40
N THR A 167 -7.11 6.37 5.96
CA THR A 167 -7.22 7.75 5.44
C THR A 167 -8.10 7.80 4.19
N LEU A 168 -7.88 6.91 3.22
CA LEU A 168 -8.69 6.87 2.00
C LEU A 168 -10.15 6.51 2.28
N ALA A 169 -10.41 5.63 3.25
CA ALA A 169 -11.76 5.23 3.64
C ALA A 169 -12.45 6.22 4.58
N SER A 170 -11.78 7.31 4.96
CA SER A 170 -12.28 8.28 5.95
C SER A 170 -12.72 7.62 7.26
N VAL A 171 -11.97 6.60 7.71
CA VAL A 171 -12.19 5.94 9.00
C VAL A 171 -11.98 6.97 10.11
N SER A 172 -12.85 6.96 11.12
CA SER A 172 -12.72 7.89 12.24
C SER A 172 -11.45 7.59 13.05
N ALA A 173 -10.91 8.62 13.70
CA ALA A 173 -9.76 8.42 14.56
C ALA A 173 -10.13 7.51 15.74
N GLU A 174 -11.36 7.59 16.25
CA GLU A 174 -11.92 6.74 17.29
C GLU A 174 -11.94 5.26 16.91
N ASP A 175 -12.37 4.91 15.69
CA ASP A 175 -12.39 3.51 15.23
C ASP A 175 -10.96 2.94 15.12
N GLU A 176 -10.00 3.75 14.65
CA GLU A 176 -8.59 3.33 14.59
C GLU A 176 -7.97 3.22 16.00
N LEU A 177 -8.38 4.07 16.95
CA LEU A 177 -8.00 3.89 18.35
C LEU A 177 -8.59 2.58 18.90
N GLU A 178 -9.86 2.26 18.65
CA GLU A 178 -10.44 0.99 19.09
C GLU A 178 -9.66 -0.21 18.50
N TYR A 179 -9.36 -0.17 17.21
CA TYR A 179 -8.54 -1.20 16.57
C TYR A 179 -7.17 -1.39 17.22
N THR A 180 -6.45 -0.29 17.51
CA THR A 180 -5.15 -0.40 18.22
C THR A 180 -5.30 -0.93 19.63
N TYR A 181 -6.40 -0.59 20.31
CA TYR A 181 -6.68 -1.07 21.66
C TYR A 181 -6.89 -2.59 21.65
N GLU A 182 -7.66 -3.12 20.70
CA GLU A 182 -7.80 -4.58 20.51
C GLU A 182 -6.45 -5.27 20.27
N LYS A 183 -5.57 -4.66 19.46
CA LYS A 183 -4.22 -5.21 19.21
C LYS A 183 -3.32 -5.17 20.45
N ILE A 184 -3.42 -4.15 21.28
CA ILE A 184 -2.70 -4.06 22.56
C ILE A 184 -3.23 -5.10 23.55
N LEU A 185 -4.53 -5.33 23.61
CA LEU A 185 -5.11 -6.37 24.47
C LEU A 185 -4.71 -7.78 24.04
N GLN A 186 -4.49 -8.00 22.74
CA GLN A 186 -3.97 -9.27 22.22
C GLN A 186 -2.49 -9.49 22.57
N ASN A 187 -1.69 -8.42 22.54
CA ASN A 187 -0.31 -8.44 22.97
C ASN A 187 0.13 -7.08 23.53
N PHE A 188 0.33 -7.02 24.85
CA PHE A 188 0.75 -5.81 25.54
C PHE A 188 2.14 -5.31 25.13
N SER A 189 2.97 -6.17 24.53
CA SER A 189 4.29 -5.80 23.99
C SER A 189 4.28 -5.34 22.53
N ASN A 190 3.10 -5.09 21.96
CA ASN A 190 2.97 -4.66 20.58
C ASN A 190 3.33 -3.17 20.42
N TYR A 191 4.63 -2.88 20.34
CA TYR A 191 5.13 -1.53 20.11
C TYR A 191 4.56 -0.87 18.84
N SER A 192 4.27 -1.64 17.79
CA SER A 192 3.72 -1.10 16.54
C SER A 192 2.30 -0.57 16.74
N ALA A 193 1.47 -1.26 17.53
CA ALA A 193 0.14 -0.79 17.89
C ALA A 193 0.20 0.49 18.74
N PHE A 194 1.06 0.54 19.77
CA PHE A 194 1.27 1.76 20.57
C PHE A 194 1.79 2.93 19.73
N HIS A 195 2.75 2.68 18.84
CA HIS A 195 3.28 3.72 17.95
C HIS A 195 2.19 4.27 17.05
N TYR A 196 1.42 3.39 16.39
CA TYR A 196 0.30 3.79 15.55
C TYR A 196 -0.73 4.61 16.33
N ARG A 197 -1.12 4.13 17.53
CA ARG A 197 -2.04 4.80 18.44
C ARG A 197 -1.58 6.22 18.79
N SER A 198 -0.30 6.39 19.11
CA SER A 198 0.29 7.71 19.40
C SER A 198 0.15 8.68 18.22
N LYS A 199 0.34 8.20 16.98
CA LYS A 199 0.21 8.99 15.76
C LYS A 199 -1.24 9.33 15.43
N THR A 200 -2.19 8.45 15.74
CA THR A 200 -3.62 8.74 15.62
C THR A 200 -4.03 9.82 16.63
N LEU A 201 -3.59 9.72 17.88
CA LEU A 201 -3.84 10.74 18.92
C LEU A 201 -3.23 12.10 18.56
N GLU A 202 -2.01 12.15 17.99
CA GLU A 202 -1.37 13.40 17.53
C GLU A 202 -2.20 14.14 16.46
N ARG A 203 -2.92 13.39 15.60
CA ARG A 203 -3.73 13.95 14.51
C ARG A 203 -5.12 14.40 14.95
N MET A 204 -5.58 13.96 16.13
CA MET A 204 -6.86 14.41 16.67
C MET A 204 -6.80 15.90 17.01
N ASN A 205 -7.87 16.64 16.69
CA ASN A 205 -7.91 18.08 16.88
C ASN A 205 -8.32 18.45 18.32
N TRP A 206 -7.35 18.47 19.23
CA TRP A 206 -7.56 18.76 20.66
C TRP A 206 -7.68 20.26 21.00
N GLN A 207 -7.69 21.16 20.02
CA GLN A 207 -7.46 22.60 20.23
C GLN A 207 -8.58 23.31 21.01
N THR A 208 -9.78 22.75 21.01
CA THR A 208 -10.98 23.39 21.57
C THR A 208 -11.35 22.95 22.97
N ASP A 209 -10.77 21.86 23.50
CA ASP A 209 -11.16 21.30 24.80
C ASP A 209 -9.97 20.69 25.56
N ARG A 210 -9.46 21.44 26.53
CA ARG A 210 -8.36 21.02 27.39
C ARG A 210 -8.77 19.87 28.32
N ASP A 211 -10.00 19.88 28.82
CA ASP A 211 -10.47 18.90 29.79
C ASP A 211 -10.69 17.55 29.12
N ALA A 212 -11.27 17.54 27.91
CA ALA A 212 -11.38 16.33 27.09
C ALA A 212 -10.01 15.75 26.74
N LYS A 213 -9.03 16.60 26.39
CA LYS A 213 -7.65 16.15 26.15
C LYS A 213 -7.04 15.51 27.40
N MET A 214 -7.19 16.14 28.57
CA MET A 214 -6.66 15.60 29.83
C MET A 214 -7.34 14.28 30.23
N ALA A 215 -8.66 14.18 30.03
CA ALA A 215 -9.41 12.94 30.26
C ALA A 215 -8.89 11.81 29.37
N ARG A 216 -8.73 12.05 28.07
CA ARG A 216 -8.15 11.04 27.16
C ARG A 216 -6.74 10.64 27.58
N LEU A 217 -5.86 11.61 27.86
CA LEU A 217 -4.48 11.30 28.27
C LEU A 217 -4.42 10.44 29.54
N LYS A 218 -5.38 10.61 30.46
CA LYS A 218 -5.48 9.77 31.65
C LYS A 218 -5.86 8.33 31.29
N GLU A 219 -6.83 8.14 30.41
CA GLU A 219 -7.21 6.81 29.92
C GLU A 219 -6.04 6.12 29.18
N GLU A 220 -5.31 6.87 28.34
CA GLU A 220 -4.11 6.35 27.66
C GLU A 220 -3.01 5.95 28.65
N LEU A 221 -2.80 6.75 29.71
CA LEU A 221 -1.85 6.42 30.76
C LEU A 221 -2.26 5.13 31.48
N ASP A 222 -3.55 4.96 31.78
CA ASP A 222 -4.06 3.74 32.43
C ASP A 222 -3.80 2.49 31.56
N ILE A 223 -3.97 2.59 30.23
CA ILE A 223 -3.65 1.50 29.30
C ILE A 223 -2.16 1.13 29.35
N VAL A 224 -1.26 2.12 29.29
CA VAL A 224 0.20 1.90 29.35
C VAL A 224 0.60 1.28 30.69
N ILE A 225 0.02 1.76 31.80
CA ILE A 225 0.28 1.22 33.13
C ILE A 225 -0.15 -0.25 33.20
N GLN A 226 -1.34 -0.58 32.68
CA GLN A 226 -1.83 -1.96 32.65
C GLN A 226 -0.91 -2.87 31.82
N ALA A 227 -0.43 -2.40 30.67
CA ALA A 227 0.52 -3.12 29.85
C ALA A 227 1.83 -3.41 30.61
N ALA A 228 2.42 -2.38 31.22
CA ALA A 228 3.68 -2.49 31.97
C ALA A 228 3.58 -3.40 33.21
N PHE A 229 2.42 -3.47 33.87
CA PHE A 229 2.20 -4.41 34.97
C PHE A 229 1.96 -5.84 34.50
N THR A 230 1.46 -6.03 33.28
CA THR A 230 1.17 -7.36 32.72
C THR A 230 2.43 -8.02 32.17
N ASP A 231 3.33 -7.25 31.54
CA ASP A 231 4.68 -7.70 31.17
C ASP A 231 5.75 -6.71 31.67
N PRO A 232 6.33 -6.93 32.85
CA PRO A 232 7.32 -6.02 33.44
C PRO A 232 8.67 -5.97 32.71
N ASN A 233 8.93 -6.89 31.77
CA ASN A 233 10.20 -6.94 31.03
C ASN A 233 10.12 -6.24 29.66
N ASP A 234 8.93 -5.78 29.26
CA ASP A 234 8.68 -5.04 28.03
C ASP A 234 9.15 -3.59 28.10
#